data_AF-A0A952R7N3-F1
#
_entry.id   AF-A0A952R7N3-F1
#
_cell.length_a   1.000
_cell.length_b   1.000
_cell.length_c   1.000
_cell.angle_alpha   90.00
_cell.angle_beta   90.00
_cell.angle_gamma   90.00
#
_symmetry.space_group_name_H-M   'P 1'
#
loop_
_entity.id
_entity.type
_entity.pdbx_description
1 polymer ?
#
loop_
_entity_poly.entity_id
_entity_poly.type
_entity_poly.pdbx_seq_one_letter_code
_entity_poly.pdbx_strand_id
1 'polypeptide(L)'
;MAVRGYDPAPRRPLSQGERLIAAGFFLLFFGALAGELLRDFRPVKLGLLAAVVSWVPLLVLHELGHALAARAVGWHVSEVVLGQGRDLVRFRWGKARVSFKLAPLIGYVRTVPTSLTGARWRQALIYAAGPLAELCLVLALWLVVGEELLRRSESLGVVLAQAVALTALLGGLFNLLPFRVPGGGASDGLGILLSAFTPRERFEWQLATPWVDLAEALLDDARGAEAEQVLEEGLAELPLHPRLRLAQARCRAELDDDAGAVAILEGFGDLESLPPGLRQDVLATGARVALIAGTEARWLDARRLAERATSEGERDEVSTLAWWVKGAALTQLGRARPALEALEVAARMADDDAELTWVFAWTAVAWARLGEPKQAELYAREVLARAPRAQVLALIEGLADEAAPAPSVD
;
A
#
# COMPACT_ATOMS: atom_id res chain seq x y z
N MET A 1 -14.11 -3.07 -6.57
CA MET A 1 -12.72 -3.40 -6.96
C MET A 1 -11.84 -2.14 -6.93
N ALA A 2 -11.32 -1.75 -5.76
CA ALA A 2 -10.31 -0.70 -5.65
C ALA A 2 -8.98 -1.28 -6.16
N VAL A 3 -8.26 -0.55 -7.03
CA VAL A 3 -6.83 -0.83 -7.23
C VAL A 3 -6.17 -0.50 -5.91
N ARG A 4 -5.94 -1.54 -5.11
CA ARG A 4 -5.25 -1.44 -3.82
C ARG A 4 -3.78 -1.15 -4.15
N GLY A 5 -3.15 -0.27 -3.38
CA GLY A 5 -1.77 0.17 -3.64
C GLY A 5 -0.83 -1.01 -3.43
N TYR A 6 -0.31 -1.61 -4.49
CA TYR A 6 0.57 -2.75 -4.35
C TYR A 6 1.98 -2.30 -3.95
N ASP A 7 2.48 -2.74 -2.78
CA ASP A 7 3.92 -2.75 -2.49
C ASP A 7 4.53 -4.10 -2.98
N PRO A 8 5.43 -4.09 -3.99
CA PRO A 8 6.13 -5.27 -4.49
C PRO A 8 7.20 -5.83 -3.56
N ALA A 9 7.53 -5.15 -2.46
CA ALA A 9 8.52 -5.66 -1.53
C ALA A 9 8.10 -7.04 -1.00
N PRO A 10 9.05 -7.99 -0.83
CA PRO A 10 8.76 -9.26 -0.21
C PRO A 10 8.10 -9.02 1.16
N ARG A 11 6.83 -9.43 1.28
CA ARG A 11 5.97 -9.22 2.46
C ARG A 11 6.32 -10.16 3.62
N ARG A 12 7.49 -10.82 3.54
CA ARG A 12 8.17 -11.52 4.63
C ARG A 12 9.60 -11.00 4.72
N PRO A 13 10.18 -10.87 5.91
CA PRO A 13 11.58 -10.50 6.05
C PRO A 13 12.46 -11.45 5.24
N LEU A 14 13.40 -10.88 4.46
CA LEU A 14 14.34 -11.68 3.69
C LEU A 14 15.19 -12.54 4.64
N SER A 15 15.22 -13.83 4.38
CA SER A 15 16.14 -14.75 5.03
C SER A 15 17.59 -14.29 4.84
N GLN A 16 18.48 -14.73 5.72
CA GLN A 16 19.91 -14.41 5.57
C GLN A 16 20.46 -14.93 4.24
N GLY A 17 20.00 -16.10 3.76
CA GLY A 17 20.37 -16.66 2.47
C GLY A 17 19.93 -15.79 1.29
N GLU A 18 18.67 -15.34 1.27
CA GLU A 18 18.16 -14.43 0.23
C GLU A 18 18.95 -13.11 0.19
N ARG A 19 19.30 -12.55 1.36
CA ARG A 19 20.13 -11.33 1.45
C ARG A 19 21.53 -11.54 0.88
N LEU A 20 22.18 -12.66 1.20
CA LEU A 20 23.51 -12.99 0.67
C LEU A 20 23.49 -13.20 -0.85
N ILE A 21 22.46 -13.88 -1.36
CA ILE A 21 22.28 -14.08 -2.81
C ILE A 21 22.09 -12.74 -3.52
N ALA A 22 21.20 -11.89 -2.99
CA ALA A 22 20.96 -10.55 -3.56
C ALA A 22 22.23 -9.69 -3.54
N ALA A 23 22.97 -9.69 -2.43
CA ALA A 23 24.24 -8.97 -2.32
C ALA A 23 25.30 -9.49 -3.30
N GLY A 24 25.40 -10.83 -3.46
CA GLY A 24 26.31 -11.45 -4.42
C GLY A 24 25.97 -11.10 -5.88
N PHE A 25 24.69 -11.12 -6.24
CA PHE A 25 24.24 -10.72 -7.58
C PHE A 25 24.51 -9.23 -7.84
N PHE A 26 24.22 -8.36 -6.86
CA PHE A 26 24.50 -6.93 -6.95
C PHE A 26 26.00 -6.67 -7.16
N LEU A 27 26.86 -7.29 -6.35
CA LEU A 27 28.32 -7.15 -6.47
C LEU A 27 28.83 -7.63 -7.83
N LEU A 28 28.33 -8.77 -8.32
CA LEU A 28 28.69 -9.31 -9.63
C LEU A 28 28.28 -8.35 -10.76
N PHE A 29 27.04 -7.89 -10.76
CA PHE A 29 26.50 -7.01 -11.80
C PHE A 29 27.23 -5.66 -11.83
N PHE A 30 27.32 -4.97 -10.69
CA PHE A 30 27.99 -3.67 -10.62
C PHE A 30 29.51 -3.79 -10.76
N GLY A 31 30.11 -4.90 -10.32
CA GLY A 31 31.53 -5.19 -10.56
C GLY A 31 31.85 -5.39 -12.04
N ALA A 32 31.01 -6.13 -12.77
CA ALA A 32 31.14 -6.29 -14.22
C ALA A 32 30.95 -4.96 -14.95
N LEU A 33 29.94 -4.17 -14.56
CA LEU A 33 29.70 -2.84 -15.12
C LEU A 33 30.90 -1.91 -14.90
N ALA A 34 31.45 -1.88 -13.68
CA ALA A 34 32.64 -1.09 -13.37
C ALA A 34 33.87 -1.57 -14.17
N GLY A 35 34.07 -2.89 -14.28
CA GLY A 35 35.15 -3.46 -15.09
C GLY A 35 35.06 -3.04 -16.57
N GLU A 36 33.85 -3.07 -17.15
CA GLU A 36 33.62 -2.64 -18.53
C GLU A 36 33.84 -1.13 -18.73
N LEU A 37 33.46 -0.31 -17.74
CA LEU A 37 33.71 1.14 -17.77
C LEU A 37 35.21 1.48 -17.69
N LEU A 38 35.98 0.74 -16.89
CA LEU A 38 37.41 0.99 -16.68
C LEU A 38 38.26 0.49 -17.86
N ARG A 39 37.81 -0.52 -18.59
CA ARG A 39 38.51 -1.07 -19.75
C ARG A 39 38.24 -0.21 -20.98
N ASP A 40 39.28 0.32 -21.62
CA ASP A 40 39.19 1.04 -22.91
C ASP A 40 38.06 2.08 -22.96
N PHE A 41 38.10 3.03 -22.01
CA PHE A 41 37.04 4.00 -21.79
C PHE A 41 36.66 4.73 -23.08
N ARG A 42 35.36 4.73 -23.39
CA ARG A 42 34.73 5.52 -24.45
C ARG A 42 33.48 6.20 -23.90
N PRO A 43 33.16 7.44 -24.30
CA PRO A 43 31.98 8.16 -23.83
C PRO A 43 30.69 7.35 -23.93
N VAL A 44 30.51 6.58 -25.01
CA VAL A 44 29.34 5.68 -25.20
C VAL A 44 29.10 4.72 -24.03
N LYS A 45 30.14 4.27 -23.33
CA LYS A 45 30.01 3.36 -22.17
C LYS A 45 29.33 4.02 -20.98
N LEU A 46 29.46 5.35 -20.85
CA LEU A 46 28.72 6.12 -19.84
C LEU A 46 27.22 6.17 -20.12
N GLY A 47 26.78 5.85 -21.35
CA GLY A 47 25.35 5.78 -21.68
C GLY A 47 24.60 4.78 -20.81
N LEU A 48 25.18 3.61 -20.53
CA LEU A 48 24.55 2.61 -19.65
C LEU A 48 24.43 3.11 -18.20
N LEU A 49 25.49 3.73 -17.68
CA LEU A 49 25.47 4.32 -16.34
C LEU A 49 24.45 5.46 -16.27
N ALA A 50 24.40 6.32 -17.29
CA ALA A 50 23.44 7.41 -17.39
C ALA A 50 22.01 6.90 -17.45
N ALA A 51 21.74 5.83 -18.21
CA ALA A 51 20.44 5.17 -18.25
C ALA A 51 20.01 4.70 -16.85
N VAL A 52 20.88 3.98 -16.12
CA VAL A 52 20.61 3.50 -14.76
C VAL A 52 20.36 4.66 -13.79
N VAL A 53 21.21 5.69 -13.82
CA VAL A 53 21.08 6.86 -12.93
C VAL A 53 19.83 7.69 -13.26
N SER A 54 19.47 7.79 -14.55
CA SER A 54 18.30 8.54 -15.00
C SER A 54 16.97 7.91 -14.58
N TRP A 55 16.97 6.63 -14.21
CA TRP A 55 15.76 5.93 -13.76
C TRP A 55 15.02 6.66 -12.63
N VAL A 56 15.74 7.12 -11.60
CA VAL A 56 15.12 7.76 -10.43
C VAL A 56 14.50 9.13 -10.79
N PRO A 57 15.21 10.06 -11.48
CA PRO A 57 14.59 11.28 -11.98
C PRO A 57 13.41 11.04 -12.93
N LEU A 58 13.49 10.02 -13.80
CA LEU A 58 12.40 9.68 -14.73
C LEU A 58 11.18 9.15 -13.98
N LEU A 59 11.37 8.30 -12.98
CA LEU A 59 10.30 7.86 -12.09
C LEU A 59 9.63 9.06 -11.39
N VAL A 60 10.42 10.00 -10.87
CA VAL A 60 9.87 11.23 -10.26
C VAL A 60 9.07 12.04 -11.28
N LEU A 61 9.58 12.21 -12.50
CA LEU A 61 8.88 12.91 -13.58
C LEU A 61 7.56 12.23 -13.94
N HIS A 62 7.57 10.89 -14.02
CA HIS A 62 6.43 10.06 -14.33
C HIS A 62 5.32 10.24 -13.28
N GLU A 63 5.64 10.04 -11.99
CA GLU A 63 4.66 10.23 -10.92
C GLU A 63 4.18 11.69 -10.82
N LEU A 64 5.07 12.65 -11.06
CA LEU A 64 4.69 14.06 -11.12
C LEU A 64 3.68 14.32 -12.25
N GLY A 65 3.80 13.65 -13.39
CA GLY A 65 2.83 13.69 -14.48
C GLY A 65 1.41 13.33 -14.01
N HIS A 66 1.25 12.19 -13.33
CA HIS A 66 -0.03 11.79 -12.74
C HIS A 66 -0.56 12.81 -11.73
N ALA A 67 0.30 13.26 -10.81
CA ALA A 67 -0.09 14.19 -9.77
C ALA A 67 -0.55 15.55 -10.35
N LEU A 68 0.17 16.08 -11.33
CA LEU A 68 -0.20 17.33 -12.00
C LEU A 68 -1.49 17.19 -12.79
N ALA A 69 -1.67 16.09 -13.53
CA ALA A 69 -2.90 15.83 -14.26
C ALA A 69 -4.11 15.70 -13.33
N ALA A 70 -3.95 15.00 -12.19
CA ALA A 70 -4.99 14.88 -11.18
C ALA A 70 -5.42 16.25 -10.66
N ARG A 71 -4.47 17.12 -10.30
CA ARG A 71 -4.78 18.49 -9.87
C ARG A 71 -5.44 19.31 -10.98
N ALA A 72 -4.99 19.17 -12.22
CA ALA A 72 -5.56 19.89 -13.37
C ALA A 72 -7.02 19.51 -13.64
N VAL A 73 -7.41 18.25 -13.44
CA VAL A 73 -8.81 17.80 -13.57
C VAL A 73 -9.64 17.96 -12.29
N GLY A 74 -9.09 18.65 -11.28
CA GLY A 74 -9.75 18.96 -10.01
C GLY A 74 -9.82 17.79 -9.03
N TRP A 75 -9.03 16.72 -9.23
CA TRP A 75 -8.90 15.62 -8.28
C TRP A 75 -7.89 15.96 -7.18
N HIS A 76 -8.08 15.33 -6.03
CA HIS A 76 -7.17 15.44 -4.91
C HIS A 76 -6.06 14.39 -5.03
N VAL A 77 -4.81 14.78 -4.77
CA VAL A 77 -3.68 13.85 -4.62
C VAL A 77 -3.46 13.65 -3.14
N SER A 78 -3.74 12.45 -2.63
CA SER A 78 -3.57 12.15 -1.20
C SER A 78 -2.16 11.64 -0.90
N GLU A 79 -1.53 10.93 -1.84
CA GLU A 79 -0.23 10.30 -1.62
C GLU A 79 0.57 10.19 -2.93
N VAL A 80 1.89 10.36 -2.84
CA VAL A 80 2.87 10.09 -3.88
C VAL A 80 3.97 9.23 -3.26
N VAL A 81 4.16 8.02 -3.78
CA VAL A 81 5.18 7.08 -3.32
C VAL A 81 6.19 6.85 -4.41
N LEU A 82 7.47 6.97 -4.06
CA LEU A 82 8.62 6.77 -4.94
C LEU A 82 9.49 5.65 -4.36
N GLY A 83 9.30 4.45 -4.88
CA GLY A 83 10.04 3.25 -4.51
C GLY A 83 9.22 2.21 -3.75
N GLN A 84 9.92 1.18 -3.28
CA GLN A 84 9.40 0.10 -2.43
C GLN A 84 10.21 -0.04 -1.13
N GLY A 85 9.58 -0.64 -0.11
CA GLY A 85 10.19 -0.92 1.19
C GLY A 85 10.13 0.26 2.17
N ARG A 86 11.06 0.30 3.13
CA ARG A 86 11.06 1.33 4.19
C ARG A 86 11.22 2.74 3.63
N ASP A 87 10.58 3.69 4.28
CA ASP A 87 10.73 5.10 3.97
C ASP A 87 12.14 5.59 4.34
N LEU A 88 12.79 6.29 3.42
CA LEU A 88 14.01 7.07 3.65
C LEU A 88 13.68 8.49 4.07
N VAL A 89 12.74 9.10 3.36
CA VAL A 89 12.30 10.47 3.59
C VAL A 89 10.80 10.53 3.37
N ARG A 90 10.09 11.14 4.31
CA ARG A 90 8.65 11.41 4.21
C ARG A 90 8.41 12.89 4.49
N PHE A 91 7.66 13.55 3.61
CA PHE A 91 7.25 14.94 3.81
C PHE A 91 5.83 15.17 3.26
N ARG A 92 5.29 16.36 3.49
CA ARG A 92 3.99 16.78 2.94
C ARG A 92 4.19 17.83 1.87
N TRP A 93 3.54 17.66 0.72
CA TRP A 93 3.45 18.67 -0.33
C TRP A 93 2.00 19.13 -0.47
N GLY A 94 1.69 20.24 0.21
CA GLY A 94 0.31 20.65 0.45
C GLY A 94 -0.41 19.62 1.31
N LYS A 95 -1.50 19.05 0.78
CA LYS A 95 -2.27 17.98 1.44
C LYS A 95 -1.76 16.56 1.11
N ALA A 96 -0.89 16.42 0.10
CA ALA A 96 -0.37 15.12 -0.31
C ALA A 96 0.79 14.67 0.60
N ARG A 97 0.79 13.40 1.00
CA ARG A 97 1.97 12.75 1.61
C ARG A 97 2.92 12.31 0.50
N VAL A 98 4.20 12.67 0.62
CA VAL A 98 5.24 12.24 -0.33
C VAL A 98 6.23 11.35 0.42
N SER A 99 6.42 10.13 -0.07
CA SER A 99 7.30 9.13 0.54
C SER A 99 8.34 8.65 -0.47
N PHE A 100 9.60 8.85 -0.14
CA PHE A 100 10.74 8.28 -0.85
C PHE A 100 11.19 7.03 -0.11
N LYS A 101 11.08 5.88 -0.76
CA LYS A 101 11.41 4.57 -0.20
C LYS A 101 12.82 4.13 -0.59
N LEU A 102 13.35 3.13 0.12
CA LEU A 102 14.73 2.65 -0.03
C LEU A 102 15.09 2.23 -1.46
N ALA A 103 14.17 1.57 -2.16
CA ALA A 103 14.40 1.06 -3.51
C ALA A 103 13.48 1.77 -4.52
N PRO A 104 13.96 2.83 -5.20
CA PRO A 104 13.16 3.66 -6.13
C PRO A 104 12.93 2.98 -7.49
N LEU A 105 12.38 1.77 -7.47
CA LEU A 105 12.15 0.97 -8.68
C LEU A 105 10.77 1.19 -9.29
N ILE A 106 9.77 1.41 -8.45
CA ILE A 106 8.35 1.56 -8.82
C ILE A 106 7.79 2.73 -8.03
N GLY A 107 6.82 3.46 -8.57
CA GLY A 107 6.12 4.53 -7.87
C GLY A 107 4.62 4.39 -8.05
N TYR A 108 3.87 5.21 -7.31
CA TYR A 108 2.46 5.44 -7.59
C TYR A 108 1.99 6.78 -7.04
N VAL A 109 0.93 7.30 -7.66
CA VAL A 109 0.14 8.43 -7.13
C VAL A 109 -1.25 7.96 -6.75
N ARG A 110 -1.61 8.16 -5.47
CA ARG A 110 -2.97 7.97 -4.99
C ARG A 110 -3.79 9.22 -5.27
N THR A 111 -4.76 9.08 -6.16
CA THR A 111 -5.67 10.16 -6.57
C THR A 111 -7.09 9.86 -6.13
N VAL A 112 -7.80 10.91 -5.75
CA VAL A 112 -9.16 10.85 -5.21
C VAL A 112 -10.05 11.80 -6.00
N PRO A 113 -11.17 11.31 -6.58
CA PRO A 113 -12.13 12.19 -7.24
C PRO A 113 -12.75 13.16 -6.23
N THR A 114 -13.01 14.39 -6.67
CA THR A 114 -13.79 15.38 -5.92
C THR A 114 -15.23 15.46 -6.42
N SER A 115 -15.50 14.89 -7.60
CA SER A 115 -16.84 14.80 -8.20
C SER A 115 -16.92 13.59 -9.11
N LEU A 116 -18.14 13.08 -9.29
CA LEU A 116 -18.42 11.91 -10.14
C LEU A 116 -18.60 12.29 -11.61
N THR A 117 -18.87 13.57 -11.89
CA THR A 117 -19.05 14.09 -13.24
C THR A 117 -17.78 13.88 -14.06
N GLY A 118 -17.85 13.06 -15.11
CA GLY A 118 -16.69 12.81 -15.97
C GLY A 118 -15.54 12.02 -15.31
N ALA A 119 -15.79 11.35 -14.19
CA ALA A 119 -14.74 10.66 -13.44
C ALA A 119 -13.92 9.67 -14.30
N ARG A 120 -14.58 8.96 -15.22
CA ARG A 120 -13.94 7.99 -16.14
C ARG A 120 -12.90 8.60 -17.06
N TRP A 121 -13.24 9.66 -17.80
CA TRP A 121 -12.27 10.26 -18.73
C TRP A 121 -11.17 11.00 -17.98
N ARG A 122 -11.49 11.59 -16.81
CA ARG A 122 -10.49 12.22 -15.93
C ARG A 122 -9.49 11.19 -15.42
N GLN A 123 -9.95 10.01 -15.01
CA GLN A 123 -9.09 8.90 -14.63
C GLN A 123 -8.21 8.44 -15.78
N ALA A 124 -8.76 8.31 -16.99
CA ALA A 124 -7.98 7.93 -18.18
C ALA A 124 -6.87 8.95 -18.48
N LEU A 125 -7.15 10.26 -18.36
CA LEU A 125 -6.14 11.31 -18.51
C LEU A 125 -5.06 11.23 -17.42
N ILE A 126 -5.45 10.97 -16.17
CA ILE A 126 -4.50 10.81 -15.08
C ILE A 126 -3.55 9.64 -15.40
N TYR A 127 -4.07 8.45 -15.76
CA TYR A 127 -3.21 7.32 -16.14
C TYR A 127 -2.32 7.62 -17.35
N ALA A 128 -2.81 8.34 -18.35
CA ALA A 128 -1.98 8.70 -19.51
C ALA A 128 -0.84 9.69 -19.17
N ALA A 129 -1.00 10.50 -18.11
CA ALA A 129 -0.12 11.63 -17.86
C ALA A 129 1.32 11.24 -17.50
N GLY A 130 1.54 10.15 -16.77
CA GLY A 130 2.88 9.67 -16.41
C GLY A 130 3.72 9.31 -17.64
N PRO A 131 3.26 8.34 -18.47
CA PRO A 131 3.94 7.99 -19.72
C PRO A 131 4.09 9.17 -20.68
N LEU A 132 3.07 10.04 -20.79
CA LEU A 132 3.15 11.22 -21.65
C LEU A 132 4.20 12.23 -21.17
N ALA A 133 4.42 12.38 -19.85
CA ALA A 133 5.47 13.24 -19.32
C ALA A 133 6.86 12.77 -19.76
N GLU A 134 7.10 11.46 -19.77
CA GLU A 134 8.35 10.87 -20.27
C GLU A 134 8.52 11.08 -21.78
N LEU A 135 7.46 10.87 -22.57
CA LEU A 135 7.48 11.12 -24.02
C LEU A 135 7.67 12.61 -24.35
N CYS A 136 7.11 13.52 -23.56
CA CYS A 136 7.36 14.95 -23.68
C CYS A 136 8.83 15.30 -23.39
N LEU A 137 9.49 14.63 -22.45
CA LEU A 137 10.92 14.79 -22.21
C LEU A 137 11.75 14.31 -23.41
N VAL A 138 11.40 13.17 -24.02
CA VAL A 138 12.06 12.69 -25.24
C VAL A 138 11.95 13.72 -26.36
N LEU A 139 10.75 14.27 -26.57
CA LEU A 139 10.51 15.33 -27.56
C LEU A 139 11.34 16.58 -27.24
N ALA A 140 11.38 17.02 -25.98
CA ALA A 140 12.17 18.17 -25.56
C ALA A 140 13.67 17.97 -25.82
N LEU A 141 14.21 16.79 -25.51
CA LEU A 141 15.60 16.44 -25.80
C LEU A 141 15.88 16.43 -27.31
N TRP A 142 14.96 15.90 -28.12
CA TRP A 142 15.09 15.92 -29.57
C TRP A 142 15.08 17.35 -30.14
N LEU A 143 14.22 18.23 -29.62
CA LEU A 143 14.18 19.65 -30.03
C LEU A 143 15.47 20.41 -29.68
N VAL A 144 16.17 20.02 -28.60
CA VAL A 144 17.42 20.66 -28.15
C VAL A 144 18.66 20.07 -28.85
N VAL A 145 18.72 18.74 -29.00
CA VAL A 145 19.90 18.02 -29.53
C VAL A 145 19.83 17.81 -31.04
N GLY A 146 18.62 17.75 -31.61
CA GLY A 146 18.37 17.51 -33.03
C GLY A 146 18.61 16.07 -33.45
N GLU A 147 18.95 15.88 -34.73
CA GLU A 147 19.20 14.56 -35.34
C GLU A 147 20.35 13.78 -34.69
N GLU A 148 21.27 14.49 -34.01
CA GLU A 148 22.37 13.86 -33.28
C GLU A 148 21.87 12.97 -32.14
N LEU A 149 20.65 13.16 -31.64
CA LEU A 149 20.03 12.25 -30.68
C LEU A 149 19.81 10.83 -31.26
N LEU A 150 19.73 10.70 -32.58
CA LEU A 150 19.48 9.42 -33.26
C LEU A 150 20.74 8.83 -33.92
N ARG A 151 21.88 9.53 -33.84
CA ARG A 151 23.15 9.14 -34.47
C ARG A 151 24.18 8.73 -33.44
N ARG A 152 25.11 7.85 -33.80
CA ARG A 152 26.23 7.55 -32.92
C ARG A 152 27.07 8.80 -32.70
N SER A 153 27.27 9.18 -31.43
CA SER A 153 28.08 10.34 -31.05
C SER A 153 29.17 9.95 -30.06
N GLU A 154 30.29 10.65 -30.11
CA GLU A 154 31.37 10.59 -29.11
C GLU A 154 31.31 11.81 -28.17
N SER A 155 30.38 12.76 -28.40
CA SER A 155 30.16 13.88 -27.50
C SER A 155 29.48 13.39 -26.22
N LEU A 156 30.10 13.64 -25.07
CA LEU A 156 29.57 13.23 -23.77
C LEU A 156 28.14 13.73 -23.55
N GLY A 157 27.86 15.01 -23.83
CA GLY A 157 26.52 15.58 -23.62
C GLY A 157 25.45 14.91 -24.49
N VAL A 158 25.79 14.59 -25.75
CA VAL A 158 24.87 13.90 -26.66
C VAL A 158 24.64 12.46 -26.19
N VAL A 159 25.69 11.74 -25.79
CA VAL A 159 25.56 10.37 -25.26
C VAL A 159 24.68 10.32 -24.01
N LEU A 160 24.85 11.27 -23.09
CA LEU A 160 24.00 11.35 -21.89
C LEU A 160 22.55 11.65 -22.26
N ALA A 161 22.30 12.59 -23.18
CA ALA A 161 20.96 12.90 -23.66
C ALA A 161 20.30 11.71 -24.37
N GLN A 162 21.07 10.96 -25.18
CA GLN A 162 20.62 9.74 -25.84
C GLN A 162 20.22 8.67 -24.83
N ALA A 163 21.03 8.47 -23.78
CA ALA A 163 20.73 7.51 -22.74
C ALA A 163 19.42 7.87 -22.01
N VAL A 164 19.26 9.13 -21.59
CA VAL A 164 18.04 9.61 -20.92
C VAL A 164 16.83 9.49 -21.86
N ALA A 165 16.95 9.90 -23.12
CA ALA A 165 15.87 9.81 -24.10
C ALA A 165 15.46 8.37 -24.37
N LEU A 166 16.42 7.45 -24.50
CA LEU A 166 16.13 6.03 -24.70
C LEU A 166 15.45 5.43 -23.47
N THR A 167 15.94 5.71 -22.26
CA THR A 167 15.33 5.22 -21.02
C THR A 167 13.92 5.76 -20.84
N ALA A 168 13.70 7.06 -21.07
CA ALA A 168 12.38 7.69 -21.00
C ALA A 168 11.42 7.14 -22.06
N LEU A 169 11.88 6.94 -23.31
CA LEU A 169 11.08 6.36 -24.38
C LEU A 169 10.65 4.93 -24.03
N LEU A 170 11.60 4.10 -23.57
CA LEU A 170 11.30 2.74 -23.15
C LEU A 170 10.33 2.74 -21.96
N GLY A 171 10.59 3.53 -20.91
CA GLY A 171 9.71 3.66 -19.75
C GLY A 171 8.29 4.05 -20.13
N GLY A 172 8.13 5.11 -20.93
CA GLY A 172 6.83 5.59 -21.37
C GLY A 172 6.09 4.56 -22.23
N LEU A 173 6.79 3.91 -23.18
CA LEU A 173 6.17 2.88 -24.01
C LEU A 173 5.80 1.62 -23.21
N PHE A 174 6.65 1.16 -22.29
CA PHE A 174 6.36 0.00 -21.45
C PHE A 174 5.15 0.25 -20.55
N ASN A 175 5.04 1.44 -19.93
CA ASN A 175 3.89 1.77 -19.09
C ASN A 175 2.57 1.86 -19.88
N LEU A 176 2.62 2.20 -21.17
CA LEU A 176 1.46 2.17 -22.07
C LEU A 176 1.04 0.76 -22.50
N LEU A 177 1.85 -0.29 -22.27
CA LEU A 177 1.44 -1.66 -22.55
C LEU A 177 0.37 -2.10 -21.53
N PRO A 178 -0.75 -2.71 -21.98
CA PRO A 178 -1.83 -3.10 -21.09
C PRO A 178 -1.52 -4.44 -20.42
N PHE A 179 -1.00 -4.41 -19.20
CA PHE A 179 -0.76 -5.61 -18.39
C PHE A 179 -1.16 -5.39 -16.93
N ARG A 180 -1.35 -6.49 -16.21
CA ARG A 180 -1.55 -6.44 -14.76
C ARG A 180 -0.20 -6.49 -14.05
N VAL A 181 0.00 -5.56 -13.14
CA VAL A 181 1.14 -5.60 -12.22
C VAL A 181 0.88 -6.72 -11.22
N PRO A 182 1.91 -7.51 -10.82
CA PRO A 182 1.79 -8.42 -9.70
C PRO A 182 1.10 -7.73 -8.50
N GLY A 183 0.21 -8.44 -7.79
CA GLY A 183 -0.59 -7.85 -6.71
C GLY A 183 -1.84 -7.08 -7.12
N GLY A 184 -2.28 -7.19 -8.37
CA GLY A 184 -3.62 -6.76 -8.78
C GLY A 184 -3.73 -5.31 -9.25
N GLY A 185 -2.60 -4.57 -9.27
CA GLY A 185 -2.51 -3.27 -9.91
C GLY A 185 -2.66 -3.36 -11.44
N ALA A 186 -3.09 -2.26 -12.06
CA ALA A 186 -3.08 -2.10 -13.51
C ALA A 186 -1.86 -1.26 -13.91
N SER A 187 -1.18 -1.61 -15.01
CA SER A 187 -0.28 -0.67 -15.69
C SER A 187 -1.07 0.57 -16.15
N ASP A 188 -0.39 1.67 -16.47
CA ASP A 188 -1.07 2.87 -16.95
C ASP A 188 -1.87 2.61 -18.23
N GLY A 189 -1.29 1.88 -19.17
CA GLY A 189 -1.96 1.45 -20.40
C GLY A 189 -3.25 0.68 -20.11
N LEU A 190 -3.21 -0.26 -19.17
CA LEU A 190 -4.40 -0.99 -18.75
C LEU A 190 -5.38 -0.06 -18.00
N GLY A 191 -4.89 0.85 -17.17
CA GLY A 191 -5.67 1.85 -16.45
C GLY A 191 -6.46 2.78 -17.38
N ILE A 192 -5.84 3.24 -18.47
CA ILE A 192 -6.50 4.03 -19.53
C ILE A 192 -7.70 3.26 -20.10
N LEU A 193 -7.48 2.00 -20.49
CA LEU A 193 -8.53 1.16 -21.09
C LEU A 193 -9.65 0.86 -20.08
N LEU A 194 -9.30 0.50 -18.85
CA LEU A 194 -10.27 0.16 -17.80
C LEU A 194 -11.06 1.37 -17.30
N SER A 195 -10.53 2.59 -17.43
CA SER A 195 -11.20 3.81 -16.99
C SER A 195 -12.58 3.98 -17.67
N ALA A 196 -12.72 3.59 -18.94
CA ALA A 196 -13.99 3.66 -19.67
C ALA A 196 -15.08 2.73 -19.10
N PHE A 197 -14.67 1.60 -18.51
CA PHE A 197 -15.56 0.56 -17.98
C PHE A 197 -15.65 0.55 -16.46
N THR A 198 -14.94 1.47 -15.79
CA THR A 198 -14.91 1.51 -14.34
C THR A 198 -16.31 1.86 -13.79
N PRO A 199 -16.89 1.01 -12.91
CA PRO A 199 -18.20 1.26 -12.31
C PRO A 199 -18.24 2.55 -11.51
N ARG A 200 -19.40 3.21 -11.47
CA ARG A 200 -19.56 4.52 -10.81
C ARG A 200 -19.35 4.39 -9.29
N GLU A 201 -19.82 3.29 -8.74
CA GLU A 201 -19.75 2.89 -7.33
C GLU A 201 -18.31 2.89 -6.82
N ARG A 202 -17.33 2.62 -7.70
CA ARG A 202 -15.90 2.69 -7.35
C ARG A 202 -15.46 4.11 -7.08
N PHE A 203 -15.89 5.08 -7.89
CA PHE A 203 -15.54 6.48 -7.67
C PHE A 203 -16.28 7.03 -6.45
N GLU A 204 -17.53 6.64 -6.25
CA GLU A 204 -18.30 6.95 -5.04
C GLU A 204 -17.54 6.50 -3.80
N TRP A 205 -17.11 5.23 -3.77
CA TRP A 205 -16.31 4.69 -2.67
C TRP A 205 -15.02 5.46 -2.39
N GLN A 206 -14.42 6.05 -3.44
CA GLN A 206 -13.20 6.85 -3.29
C GLN A 206 -13.47 8.24 -2.73
N LEU A 207 -14.66 8.83 -2.90
CA LEU A 207 -14.98 10.17 -2.39
C LEU A 207 -14.69 10.28 -0.88
N ALA A 208 -15.02 9.23 -0.12
CA ALA A 208 -14.81 9.19 1.33
C ALA A 208 -13.33 9.12 1.77
N THR A 209 -12.40 8.82 0.86
CA THR A 209 -10.98 8.54 1.18
C THR A 209 -10.30 9.65 2.00
N PRO A 210 -10.47 10.95 1.73
CA PRO A 210 -9.75 12.00 2.46
C PRO A 210 -10.10 12.04 3.96
N TRP A 211 -11.38 11.81 4.30
CA TRP A 211 -11.82 11.75 5.69
C TRP A 211 -11.38 10.45 6.38
N VAL A 212 -11.49 9.32 5.68
CA VAL A 212 -11.04 8.03 6.23
C VAL A 212 -9.54 8.04 6.50
N ASP A 213 -8.73 8.45 5.52
CA ASP A 213 -7.26 8.50 5.67
C ASP A 213 -6.84 9.47 6.79
N LEU A 214 -7.53 10.61 6.93
CA LEU A 214 -7.25 11.58 7.99
C LEU A 214 -7.66 11.04 9.37
N ALA A 215 -8.84 10.43 9.48
CA ALA A 215 -9.30 9.83 10.73
C ALA A 215 -8.41 8.67 11.17
N GLU A 216 -7.97 7.82 10.24
CA GLU A 216 -7.02 6.75 10.52
C GLU A 216 -5.66 7.30 10.97
N ALA A 217 -5.16 8.38 10.34
CA ALA A 217 -3.94 9.05 10.81
C ALA A 217 -4.10 9.65 12.22
N LEU A 218 -5.27 10.21 12.55
CA LEU A 218 -5.54 10.75 13.89
C LEU A 218 -5.64 9.64 14.95
N LEU A 219 -6.24 8.50 14.61
CA LEU A 219 -6.25 7.32 15.49
C LEU A 219 -4.82 6.81 15.76
N ASP A 220 -3.94 6.88 14.77
CA ASP A 220 -2.55 6.45 14.90
C ASP A 220 -1.77 7.33 15.87
N ASP A 221 -2.13 8.61 15.94
CA ASP A 221 -1.60 9.60 16.90
C ASP A 221 -2.34 9.58 18.25
N ALA A 222 -3.20 8.58 18.51
CA ALA A 222 -4.06 8.48 19.70
C ALA A 222 -5.01 9.69 19.91
N ARG A 223 -5.43 10.33 18.81
CA ARG A 223 -6.33 11.50 18.79
C ARG A 223 -7.73 11.09 18.34
N GLY A 224 -8.30 10.08 19.00
CA GLY A 224 -9.56 9.45 18.57
C GLY A 224 -10.76 10.40 18.54
N ALA A 225 -10.87 11.35 19.48
CA ALA A 225 -11.96 12.34 19.47
C ALA A 225 -11.93 13.24 18.22
N GLU A 226 -10.74 13.64 17.78
CA GLU A 226 -10.59 14.41 16.53
C GLU A 226 -10.87 13.55 15.30
N ALA A 227 -10.49 12.27 15.35
CA ALA A 227 -10.81 11.31 14.29
C ALA A 227 -12.33 11.15 14.12
N GLU A 228 -13.07 11.06 15.22
CA GLU A 228 -14.54 11.01 15.19
C GLU A 228 -15.13 12.29 14.58
N GLN A 229 -14.65 13.47 15.00
CA GLN A 229 -15.09 14.75 14.43
C GLN A 229 -14.87 14.81 12.91
N VAL A 230 -13.70 14.40 12.42
CA VAL A 230 -13.40 14.36 10.98
C VAL A 230 -14.38 13.45 10.23
N LEU A 231 -14.76 12.31 10.81
CA LEU A 231 -15.72 11.39 10.21
C LEU A 231 -17.14 11.95 10.23
N GLU A 232 -17.53 12.66 11.28
CA GLU A 232 -18.81 13.38 11.35
C GLU A 232 -18.91 14.48 10.30
N GLU A 233 -17.84 15.27 10.11
CA GLU A 233 -17.75 16.26 9.03
C GLU A 233 -17.90 15.60 7.65
N GLY A 234 -17.22 14.47 7.43
CA GLY A 234 -17.36 13.70 6.21
C GLY A 234 -18.77 13.15 5.99
N LEU A 235 -19.45 12.69 7.05
CA LEU A 235 -20.82 12.21 6.99
C LEU A 235 -21.84 13.34 6.79
N ALA A 236 -21.53 14.57 7.21
CA ALA A 236 -22.34 15.74 6.89
C ALA A 236 -22.28 16.08 5.40
N GLU A 237 -21.12 15.92 4.75
CA GLU A 237 -20.96 16.11 3.29
C GLU A 237 -21.47 14.94 2.46
N LEU A 238 -21.26 13.71 2.94
CA LEU A 238 -21.66 12.46 2.28
C LEU A 238 -22.56 11.62 3.20
N PRO A 239 -23.84 12.03 3.38
CA PRO A 239 -24.76 11.31 4.24
C PRO A 239 -24.89 9.85 3.83
N LEU A 240 -24.90 8.95 4.82
CA LEU A 240 -25.06 7.50 4.65
C LEU A 240 -23.94 6.82 3.85
N HIS A 241 -22.82 7.48 3.55
CA HIS A 241 -21.75 6.85 2.79
C HIS A 241 -21.18 5.63 3.53
N PRO A 242 -21.27 4.41 2.96
CA PRO A 242 -20.94 3.17 3.67
C PRO A 242 -19.54 3.17 4.26
N ARG A 243 -18.54 3.61 3.48
CA ARG A 243 -17.14 3.63 3.92
C ARG A 243 -16.89 4.53 5.14
N LEU A 244 -17.57 5.68 5.22
CA LEU A 244 -17.42 6.60 6.36
C LEU A 244 -18.07 6.01 7.60
N ARG A 245 -19.25 5.41 7.48
CA ARG A 245 -19.91 4.72 8.59
C ARG A 245 -19.08 3.55 9.12
N LEU A 246 -18.47 2.76 8.24
CA LEU A 246 -17.57 1.69 8.65
C LEU A 246 -16.31 2.23 9.35
N ALA A 247 -15.73 3.33 8.87
CA ALA A 247 -14.62 3.99 9.54
C ALA A 247 -15.03 4.55 10.93
N GLN A 248 -16.25 5.11 11.04
CA GLN A 248 -16.80 5.61 12.30
C GLN A 248 -17.04 4.49 13.30
N ALA A 249 -17.57 3.34 12.86
CA ALA A 249 -17.72 2.16 13.73
C ALA A 249 -16.37 1.68 14.27
N ARG A 250 -15.31 1.67 13.44
CA ARG A 250 -13.96 1.36 13.91
C ARG A 250 -13.48 2.40 14.93
N CYS A 251 -13.60 3.68 14.59
CA CYS A 251 -13.17 4.78 15.45
C CYS A 251 -13.82 4.71 16.84
N ARG A 252 -15.13 4.42 16.91
CA ARG A 252 -15.86 4.28 18.17
C ARG A 252 -15.42 3.09 19.00
N ALA A 253 -15.15 1.95 18.38
CA ALA A 253 -14.61 0.80 19.10
C ALA A 253 -13.23 1.10 19.70
N GLU A 254 -12.37 1.85 18.99
CA GLU A 254 -11.07 2.29 19.53
C GLU A 254 -11.19 3.33 20.66
N LEU A 255 -12.36 3.96 20.81
CA LEU A 255 -12.72 4.90 21.87
C LEU A 255 -13.51 4.22 23.01
N ASP A 256 -13.51 2.89 23.07
CA ASP A 256 -14.27 2.08 24.02
C ASP A 256 -15.81 2.29 23.95
N ASP A 257 -16.34 2.85 22.85
CA ASP A 257 -17.79 2.95 22.56
C ASP A 257 -18.26 1.76 21.70
N ASP A 258 -18.16 0.56 22.26
CA ASP A 258 -18.62 -0.68 21.62
C ASP A 258 -20.11 -0.61 21.22
N ALA A 259 -20.94 0.01 22.06
CA ALA A 259 -22.37 0.11 21.82
C ALA A 259 -22.67 0.99 20.60
N GLY A 260 -22.02 2.15 20.48
CA GLY A 260 -22.13 3.01 19.32
C GLY A 260 -21.57 2.38 18.05
N ALA A 261 -20.44 1.66 18.15
CA ALA A 261 -19.87 0.94 17.02
C ALA A 261 -20.84 -0.14 16.48
N VAL A 262 -21.46 -0.93 17.38
CA VAL A 262 -22.46 -1.93 17.02
C VAL A 262 -23.70 -1.29 16.42
N ALA A 263 -24.22 -0.20 17.01
CA ALA A 263 -25.39 0.50 16.49
C ALA A 263 -25.18 1.01 15.06
N ILE A 264 -23.98 1.50 14.72
CA ILE A 264 -23.65 1.94 13.35
C ILE A 264 -23.72 0.76 12.37
N LEU A 265 -23.19 -0.40 12.76
CA LEU A 265 -23.17 -1.63 11.96
C LEU A 265 -24.58 -2.20 11.76
N GLU A 266 -25.40 -2.24 12.80
CA GLU A 266 -26.81 -2.65 12.73
C GLU A 266 -27.62 -1.73 11.82
N GLY A 267 -27.26 -0.45 11.76
CA GLY A 267 -27.89 0.51 10.86
C GLY A 267 -27.59 0.30 9.36
N PHE A 268 -26.85 -0.74 8.96
CA PHE A 268 -26.81 -1.22 7.57
C PHE A 268 -27.98 -2.15 7.22
N GLY A 269 -28.75 -2.61 8.22
CA GLY A 269 -29.92 -3.45 8.03
C GLY A 269 -29.57 -4.92 7.78
N ASP A 270 -30.40 -5.59 6.98
CA ASP A 270 -30.19 -6.99 6.63
C ASP A 270 -28.95 -7.16 5.75
N LEU A 271 -27.94 -7.84 6.30
CA LEU A 271 -26.68 -8.11 5.61
C LEU A 271 -26.87 -8.84 4.29
N GLU A 272 -27.86 -9.73 4.16
CA GLU A 272 -28.09 -10.48 2.93
C GLU A 272 -28.59 -9.62 1.77
N SER A 273 -29.15 -8.46 2.08
CA SER A 273 -29.60 -7.49 1.08
C SER A 273 -28.47 -6.61 0.55
N LEU A 274 -27.30 -6.60 1.20
CA LEU A 274 -26.18 -5.74 0.83
C LEU A 274 -25.42 -6.30 -0.38
N PRO A 275 -24.83 -5.42 -1.22
CA PRO A 275 -23.88 -5.84 -2.24
C PRO A 275 -22.73 -6.66 -1.62
N PRO A 276 -22.27 -7.76 -2.26
CA PRO A 276 -21.30 -8.69 -1.66
C PRO A 276 -20.06 -8.01 -1.06
N GLY A 277 -19.43 -7.08 -1.79
CA GLY A 277 -18.26 -6.36 -1.29
C GLY A 277 -18.55 -5.50 -0.04
N LEU A 278 -19.71 -4.84 0.00
CA LEU A 278 -20.11 -4.06 1.19
C LEU A 278 -20.45 -4.99 2.36
N ARG A 279 -21.15 -6.11 2.11
CA ARG A 279 -21.45 -7.13 3.12
C ARG A 279 -20.15 -7.64 3.76
N GLN A 280 -19.14 -7.94 2.96
CA GLN A 280 -17.82 -8.36 3.45
C GLN A 280 -17.14 -7.29 4.31
N ASP A 281 -17.17 -6.02 3.89
CA ASP A 281 -16.58 -4.93 4.65
C ASP A 281 -17.29 -4.68 5.98
N VAL A 282 -18.63 -4.82 6.02
CA VAL A 282 -19.43 -4.76 7.25
C VAL A 282 -19.07 -5.92 8.19
N LEU A 283 -19.00 -7.16 7.68
CA LEU A 283 -18.62 -8.34 8.46
C LEU A 283 -17.18 -8.22 9.01
N ALA A 284 -16.23 -7.79 8.19
CA ALA A 284 -14.84 -7.60 8.59
C ALA A 284 -14.70 -6.49 9.66
N THR A 285 -15.46 -5.40 9.50
CA THR A 285 -15.51 -4.32 10.50
C THR A 285 -16.13 -4.80 11.81
N GLY A 286 -17.26 -5.51 11.75
CA GLY A 286 -17.89 -6.09 12.94
C GLY A 286 -17.00 -7.09 13.65
N ALA A 287 -16.23 -7.89 12.89
CA ALA A 287 -15.24 -8.79 13.46
C ALA A 287 -14.16 -8.02 14.23
N ARG A 288 -13.67 -6.90 13.69
CA ARG A 288 -12.69 -6.04 14.37
C ARG A 288 -13.26 -5.41 15.63
N VAL A 289 -14.48 -4.87 15.58
CA VAL A 289 -15.16 -4.30 16.76
C VAL A 289 -15.26 -5.36 17.87
N ALA A 290 -15.69 -6.58 17.53
CA ALA A 290 -15.75 -7.68 18.49
C ALA A 290 -14.36 -8.10 19.01
N LEU A 291 -13.30 -8.04 18.19
CA LEU A 291 -11.95 -8.33 18.64
C LEU A 291 -11.47 -7.32 19.69
N ILE A 292 -11.71 -6.03 19.46
CA ILE A 292 -11.29 -4.91 20.34
C ILE A 292 -11.96 -5.00 21.72
N ALA A 293 -13.25 -5.38 21.76
CA ALA A 293 -14.00 -5.57 23.00
C ALA A 293 -13.38 -6.58 24.00
N GLY A 294 -12.42 -7.41 23.57
CA GLY A 294 -11.44 -8.02 24.48
C GLY A 294 -11.93 -9.17 25.38
N THR A 295 -13.12 -9.72 25.16
CA THR A 295 -13.63 -10.87 25.93
C THR A 295 -13.68 -12.15 25.11
N GLU A 296 -13.58 -13.32 25.75
CA GLU A 296 -13.60 -14.62 25.05
C GLU A 296 -14.86 -14.82 24.18
N ALA A 297 -16.03 -14.44 24.71
CA ALA A 297 -17.28 -14.47 23.96
C ALA A 297 -17.22 -13.59 22.70
N ARG A 298 -16.62 -12.40 22.82
CA ARG A 298 -16.45 -11.47 21.70
C ARG A 298 -15.37 -11.93 20.71
N TRP A 299 -14.33 -12.64 21.15
CA TRP A 299 -13.36 -13.25 20.23
C TRP A 299 -13.98 -14.39 19.42
N LEU A 300 -14.92 -15.16 20.00
CA LEU A 300 -15.72 -16.13 19.25
C LEU A 300 -16.59 -15.45 18.19
N ASP A 301 -17.22 -14.32 18.52
CA ASP A 301 -17.96 -13.49 17.56
C ASP A 301 -17.04 -12.98 16.44
N ALA A 302 -15.89 -12.41 16.80
CA ALA A 302 -14.88 -11.92 15.86
C ALA A 302 -14.46 -13.01 14.88
N ARG A 303 -14.18 -14.22 15.39
CA ARG A 303 -13.84 -15.38 14.54
C ARG A 303 -14.97 -15.72 13.58
N ARG A 304 -16.22 -15.83 14.05
CA ARG A 304 -17.37 -16.19 13.20
C ARG A 304 -17.60 -15.17 12.09
N LEU A 305 -17.59 -13.88 12.44
CA LEU A 305 -17.77 -12.79 11.48
C LEU A 305 -16.64 -12.76 10.45
N ALA A 306 -15.39 -12.91 10.89
CA ALA A 306 -14.23 -12.94 10.00
C ALA A 306 -14.22 -14.18 9.09
N GLU A 307 -14.55 -15.37 9.61
CA GLU A 307 -14.70 -16.59 8.82
C GLU A 307 -15.72 -16.39 7.71
N ARG A 308 -16.88 -15.84 8.06
CA ARG A 308 -17.95 -15.53 7.11
C ARG A 308 -17.50 -14.52 6.05
N ALA A 309 -16.84 -13.43 6.46
CA ALA A 309 -16.27 -12.44 5.53
C ALA A 309 -15.27 -13.08 4.56
N THR A 310 -14.42 -14.01 5.04
CA THR A 310 -13.43 -14.71 4.21
C THR A 310 -14.02 -15.78 3.28
N SER A 311 -15.21 -16.31 3.59
CA SER A 311 -15.86 -17.35 2.77
C SER A 311 -16.78 -16.82 1.68
N GLU A 312 -17.27 -15.58 1.81
CA GLU A 312 -18.35 -15.04 0.97
C GLU A 312 -17.89 -14.31 -0.31
N GLY A 313 -16.61 -14.32 -0.65
CA GLY A 313 -16.10 -13.63 -1.85
C GLY A 313 -15.10 -14.43 -2.66
N GLU A 314 -14.91 -14.01 -3.91
CA GLU A 314 -13.78 -14.45 -4.72
C GLU A 314 -12.47 -14.05 -4.01
N ARG A 315 -11.41 -14.87 -4.14
CA ARG A 315 -10.15 -14.67 -3.38
C ARG A 315 -9.57 -13.26 -3.50
N ASP A 316 -9.80 -12.61 -4.63
CA ASP A 316 -9.26 -11.28 -4.94
C ASP A 316 -10.10 -10.13 -4.35
N GLU A 317 -11.29 -10.41 -3.81
CA GLU A 317 -12.20 -9.40 -3.25
C GLU A 317 -12.17 -9.33 -1.73
N VAL A 318 -11.73 -10.41 -1.06
CA VAL A 318 -11.69 -10.47 0.40
C VAL A 318 -10.79 -9.36 0.96
N SER A 319 -11.27 -8.68 2.01
CA SER A 319 -10.52 -7.63 2.69
C SER A 319 -9.37 -8.23 3.49
N THR A 320 -8.17 -7.64 3.41
CA THR A 320 -7.03 -7.99 4.27
C THR A 320 -7.43 -7.92 5.75
N LEU A 321 -8.29 -6.96 6.10
CA LEU A 321 -8.91 -6.81 7.41
C LEU A 321 -9.52 -8.11 7.93
N ALA A 322 -10.32 -8.79 7.10
CA ALA A 322 -11.01 -10.02 7.50
C ALA A 322 -10.01 -11.13 7.86
N TRP A 323 -8.96 -11.29 7.07
CA TRP A 323 -7.96 -12.33 7.30
C TRP A 323 -7.11 -12.09 8.54
N TRP A 324 -6.63 -10.86 8.76
CA TRP A 324 -5.81 -10.61 9.94
C TRP A 324 -6.64 -10.61 11.22
N VAL A 325 -7.89 -10.13 11.20
CA VAL A 325 -8.81 -10.21 12.35
C VAL A 325 -9.15 -11.66 12.67
N LYS A 326 -9.36 -12.51 11.65
CA LYS A 326 -9.50 -13.97 11.83
C LYS A 326 -8.29 -14.56 12.53
N GLY A 327 -7.08 -14.20 12.06
CA GLY A 327 -5.82 -14.60 12.67
C GLY A 327 -5.73 -14.17 14.14
N ALA A 328 -5.97 -12.89 14.43
CA ALA A 328 -5.97 -12.33 15.77
C ALA A 328 -6.95 -13.03 16.72
N ALA A 329 -8.20 -13.22 16.28
CA ALA A 329 -9.23 -13.92 17.07
C ALA A 329 -8.83 -15.38 17.34
N LEU A 330 -8.28 -16.10 16.34
CA LEU A 330 -7.78 -17.46 16.52
C LEU A 330 -6.60 -17.51 17.49
N THR A 331 -5.68 -16.55 17.41
CA THR A 331 -4.57 -16.40 18.36
C THR A 331 -5.12 -16.26 19.77
N GLN A 332 -6.06 -15.33 19.98
CA GLN A 332 -6.69 -15.09 21.30
C GLN A 332 -7.37 -16.33 21.86
N LEU A 333 -8.02 -17.13 21.01
CA LEU A 333 -8.67 -18.40 21.36
C LEU A 333 -7.68 -19.59 21.51
N GLY A 334 -6.37 -19.35 21.56
CA GLY A 334 -5.35 -20.38 21.72
C GLY A 334 -5.13 -21.28 20.49
N ARG A 335 -5.65 -20.91 19.32
CA ARG A 335 -5.54 -21.66 18.06
C ARG A 335 -4.43 -21.10 17.16
N ALA A 336 -3.21 -21.08 17.67
CA ALA A 336 -2.10 -20.37 17.04
C ALA A 336 -1.68 -20.88 15.64
N ARG A 337 -1.75 -22.20 15.36
CA ARG A 337 -1.41 -22.73 14.02
C ARG A 337 -2.39 -22.24 12.93
N PRO A 338 -3.73 -22.43 13.06
CA PRO A 338 -4.69 -21.82 12.15
C PRO A 338 -4.59 -20.29 12.07
N ALA A 339 -4.20 -19.63 13.17
CA ALA A 339 -3.98 -18.18 13.17
C ALA A 339 -2.85 -17.78 12.21
N LEU A 340 -1.71 -18.48 12.24
CA LEU A 340 -0.59 -18.22 11.35
C LEU A 340 -0.97 -18.42 9.87
N GLU A 341 -1.76 -19.44 9.54
CA GLU A 341 -2.24 -19.65 8.17
C GLU A 341 -3.09 -18.46 7.69
N ALA A 342 -3.99 -17.96 8.54
CA ALA A 342 -4.81 -16.79 8.22
C ALA A 342 -3.98 -15.50 8.09
N LEU A 343 -3.00 -15.31 8.98
CA LEU A 343 -2.09 -14.16 8.96
C LEU A 343 -1.14 -14.19 7.76
N GLU A 344 -0.73 -15.36 7.29
CA GLU A 344 0.08 -15.50 6.08
C GLU A 344 -0.71 -15.10 4.83
N VAL A 345 -2.00 -15.45 4.76
CA VAL A 345 -2.90 -14.96 3.72
C VAL A 345 -3.03 -13.44 3.81
N ALA A 346 -3.27 -12.89 5.01
CA ALA A 346 -3.35 -11.45 5.21
C ALA A 346 -2.05 -10.74 4.79
N ALA A 347 -0.88 -11.27 5.14
CA ALA A 347 0.42 -10.71 4.78
C ALA A 347 0.60 -10.65 3.26
N ARG A 348 0.17 -11.69 2.53
CA ARG A 348 0.20 -11.70 1.06
C ARG A 348 -0.78 -10.72 0.41
N MET A 349 -1.77 -10.22 1.17
CA MET A 349 -2.81 -9.31 0.70
C MET A 349 -2.62 -7.87 1.17
N ALA A 350 -1.87 -7.64 2.26
CA ALA A 350 -1.66 -6.32 2.85
C ALA A 350 -1.00 -5.32 1.89
N ASP A 351 -1.68 -4.21 1.63
CA ASP A 351 -1.32 -3.24 0.58
C ASP A 351 -0.71 -1.95 1.13
N ASP A 352 -0.65 -1.82 2.44
CA ASP A 352 0.09 -0.74 3.08
C ASP A 352 0.84 -1.24 4.32
N ASP A 353 1.78 -0.40 4.75
CA ASP A 353 2.60 -0.67 5.93
C ASP A 353 1.75 -0.76 7.21
N ALA A 354 0.58 -0.11 7.28
CA ALA A 354 -0.26 -0.12 8.47
C ALA A 354 -0.97 -1.46 8.65
N GLU A 355 -1.57 -2.02 7.59
CA GLU A 355 -2.15 -3.36 7.60
C GLU A 355 -1.06 -4.41 7.90
N LEU A 356 0.09 -4.31 7.23
CA LEU A 356 1.19 -5.26 7.41
C LEU A 356 1.74 -5.22 8.84
N THR A 357 1.77 -4.03 9.46
CA THR A 357 2.16 -3.86 10.87
C THR A 357 1.24 -4.64 11.80
N TRP A 358 -0.09 -4.57 11.62
CA TRP A 358 -1.04 -5.38 12.39
C TRP A 358 -0.86 -6.88 12.16
N VAL A 359 -0.69 -7.28 10.90
CA VAL A 359 -0.47 -8.69 10.54
C VAL A 359 0.79 -9.24 11.23
N PHE A 360 1.91 -8.51 11.16
CA PHE A 360 3.16 -8.93 11.78
C PHE A 360 3.09 -8.93 13.30
N ALA A 361 2.37 -7.97 13.91
CA ALA A 361 2.18 -7.95 15.34
C ALA A 361 1.44 -9.21 15.83
N TRP A 362 0.31 -9.55 15.20
CA TRP A 362 -0.41 -10.77 15.52
C TRP A 362 0.35 -12.05 15.16
N THR A 363 1.21 -12.00 14.15
CA THR A 363 2.10 -13.12 13.79
C THR A 363 3.16 -13.35 14.87
N ALA A 364 3.72 -12.27 15.43
CA ALA A 364 4.65 -12.36 16.55
C ALA A 364 3.97 -13.00 17.78
N VAL A 365 2.74 -12.56 18.11
CA VAL A 365 1.96 -13.12 19.22
C VAL A 365 1.64 -14.60 19.00
N ALA A 366 1.22 -14.98 17.78
CA ALA A 366 0.92 -16.36 17.45
C ALA A 366 2.16 -17.28 17.58
N TRP A 367 3.34 -16.82 17.15
CA TRP A 367 4.59 -17.57 17.32
C TRP A 367 5.02 -17.69 18.79
N ALA A 368 4.85 -16.63 19.58
CA ALA A 368 5.14 -16.67 21.01
C ALA A 368 4.27 -17.72 21.72
N ARG A 369 2.97 -17.76 21.40
CA ARG A 369 2.03 -18.78 21.94
C ARG A 369 2.32 -20.21 21.49
N LEU A 370 3.08 -20.40 20.41
CA LEU A 370 3.58 -21.72 19.99
C LEU A 370 4.89 -22.12 20.66
N GLY A 371 5.50 -21.24 21.48
CA GLY A 371 6.80 -21.50 22.11
C GLY A 371 7.98 -21.31 21.15
N GLU A 372 7.85 -20.49 20.11
CA GLU A 372 8.88 -20.23 19.10
C GLU A 372 9.43 -18.79 19.20
N PRO A 373 10.18 -18.44 20.27
CA PRO A 373 10.54 -17.06 20.60
C PRO A 373 11.41 -16.39 19.53
N LYS A 374 12.25 -17.15 18.80
CA LYS A 374 13.07 -16.61 17.71
C LYS A 374 12.24 -16.10 16.54
N GLN A 375 11.13 -16.78 16.22
CA GLN A 375 10.21 -16.32 15.18
C GLN A 375 9.41 -15.12 15.67
N ALA A 376 8.93 -15.16 16.92
CA ALA A 376 8.23 -14.02 17.52
C ALA A 376 9.09 -12.75 17.50
N GLU A 377 10.36 -12.84 17.91
CA GLU A 377 11.31 -11.72 17.91
C GLU A 377 11.58 -11.18 16.49
N LEU A 378 11.68 -12.05 15.49
CA LEU A 378 11.87 -11.65 14.10
C LEU A 378 10.72 -10.74 13.62
N TYR A 379 9.46 -11.15 13.85
CA TYR A 379 8.30 -10.35 13.46
C TYR A 379 8.13 -9.09 14.33
N ALA A 380 8.41 -9.17 15.64
CA ALA A 380 8.38 -8.00 16.52
C ALA A 380 9.37 -6.90 16.09
N ARG A 381 10.58 -7.28 15.66
CA ARG A 381 11.57 -6.33 15.11
C ARG A 381 11.08 -5.67 13.83
N GLU A 382 10.41 -6.41 12.96
CA GLU A 382 9.79 -5.86 11.75
C GLU A 382 8.68 -4.85 12.08
N VAL A 383 7.88 -5.12 13.11
CA VAL A 383 6.86 -4.18 13.62
C VAL A 383 7.52 -2.89 14.13
N LEU A 384 8.53 -3.00 15.00
CA LEU A 384 9.25 -1.84 15.55
C LEU A 384 9.94 -0.98 14.49
N ALA A 385 10.45 -1.61 13.42
CA ALA A 385 11.08 -0.90 12.31
C ALA A 385 10.11 -0.05 11.48
N ARG A 386 8.79 -0.24 11.62
CA ARG A 386 7.73 0.44 10.83
C ARG A 386 7.08 1.63 11.54
N ALA A 387 7.60 2.04 12.70
CA ALA A 387 6.98 3.07 13.56
C ALA A 387 5.50 2.73 13.88
N PRO A 388 5.27 1.64 14.63
CA PRO A 388 3.94 1.08 14.82
C PRO A 388 3.06 1.95 15.74
N ARG A 389 1.74 1.78 15.60
CA ARG A 389 0.72 2.44 16.45
C ARG A 389 0.94 2.10 17.92
N ALA A 390 0.52 2.99 18.83
CA ALA A 390 0.61 2.77 20.28
C ALA A 390 -0.02 1.43 20.72
N GLN A 391 -1.17 1.06 20.15
CA GLN A 391 -1.83 -0.22 20.44
C GLN A 391 -1.02 -1.44 19.97
N VAL A 392 -0.37 -1.31 18.81
CA VAL A 392 0.50 -2.37 18.28
C VAL A 392 1.75 -2.50 19.14
N LEU A 393 2.30 -1.38 19.63
CA LEU A 393 3.39 -1.38 20.60
C LEU A 393 2.98 -2.11 21.87
N ALA A 394 1.82 -1.76 22.45
CA ALA A 394 1.30 -2.43 23.64
C ALA A 394 1.14 -3.95 23.44
N LEU A 395 0.69 -4.38 22.26
CA LEU A 395 0.59 -5.81 21.91
C LEU A 395 1.96 -6.49 21.90
N ILE A 396 3.00 -5.84 21.36
CA ILE A 396 4.36 -6.37 21.31
C ILE A 396 5.03 -6.33 22.69
N GLU A 397 4.82 -5.27 23.47
CA GLU A 397 5.36 -5.12 24.82
C GLU A 397 4.82 -6.22 25.75
N GLY A 398 3.53 -6.57 25.63
CA GLY A 398 2.93 -7.69 26.36
C GLY A 398 3.57 -9.05 26.06
N LEU A 399 4.26 -9.23 24.92
CA LEU A 399 5.00 -10.46 24.63
C LEU A 399 6.21 -10.64 25.54
N ALA A 400 6.83 -9.54 25.98
CA ALA A 400 7.96 -9.62 26.91
C ALA A 400 7.50 -10.15 28.28
N ASP A 401 6.27 -9.80 28.68
CA ASP A 401 5.67 -10.25 29.93
C ASP A 401 5.20 -11.71 29.86
N GLU A 402 4.61 -12.15 28.75
CA GLU A 402 4.19 -13.55 28.53
C GLU A 402 5.37 -14.52 28.31
N ALA A 403 6.51 -14.03 27.79
CA ALA A 403 7.71 -14.83 27.55
C ALA A 403 8.56 -15.09 28.81
N ALA A 404 8.17 -14.55 29.96
CA ALA A 404 8.80 -14.91 31.23
C ALA A 404 8.61 -16.43 31.46
N PRO A 405 9.69 -17.19 31.69
CA PRO A 405 9.57 -18.62 31.93
C PRO A 405 8.61 -18.85 33.08
N ALA A 406 7.61 -19.74 32.89
CA ALA A 406 6.76 -20.17 33.99
C ALA A 406 7.67 -20.55 35.17
N PRO A 407 7.40 -20.03 36.39
CA PRO A 407 8.25 -20.33 37.54
C PRO A 407 8.42 -21.84 37.63
N SER A 408 9.67 -22.30 37.76
CA SER A 408 9.94 -23.72 37.94
C SER A 408 9.12 -24.16 39.15
N VAL A 409 8.17 -25.05 38.91
CA VAL A 409 7.52 -25.77 40.01
C VAL A 409 8.56 -26.78 40.46
N ASP A 410 9.40 -26.34 41.40
CA ASP A 410 10.37 -27.17 42.11
C ASP A 410 9.67 -28.30 42.89
#